data_AF-A0A2R4MY70-F1
#
_entry.id   AF-A0A2R4MY70-F1
#
_cell.length_a   1.000
_cell.length_b   1.000
_cell.length_c   1.000
_cell.angle_alpha   90.00
_cell.angle_beta   90.00
_cell.angle_gamma   90.00
#
_symmetry.space_group_name_H-M   'P 1'
#
loop_
_entity.id
_entity.type
_entity.pdbx_description
1 polymer ?
#
loop_
_entity_poly.entity_id
_entity_poly.type
_entity_poly.pdbx_seq_one_letter_code
_entity_poly.pdbx_strand_id
1 'polypeptide(L)'
;MANSKYKKGTIPFIPNHLLTEVAVALFFIGIILFLSGLIPRELGEPANKLATPEHIKPEWYYLWMFEMLKLIPSKILGLLASGAVFVVLALIPWLDKSPYRRPSQRPVASAVMGLAVVAVIILTIMAW
;
A
#
# COMPACT_ATOMS: atom_id res chain seq x y z
N MET A 1 -4.88 23.64 41.19
CA MET A 1 -4.37 22.93 40.00
C MET A 1 -5.43 21.92 39.57
N ALA A 2 -6.10 22.14 38.44
CA ALA A 2 -7.25 21.34 38.04
C ALA A 2 -6.82 19.90 37.69
N ASN A 3 -7.53 18.94 38.27
CA ASN A 3 -7.33 17.51 38.07
C ASN A 3 -7.79 17.14 36.66
N SER A 4 -6.87 17.10 35.67
CA SER A 4 -7.19 16.66 34.32
C SER A 4 -7.55 15.19 34.34
N LYS A 5 -8.79 14.84 33.94
CA LYS A 5 -9.30 13.46 33.85
C LYS A 5 -8.55 12.60 32.82
N TYR A 6 -7.63 13.20 32.05
CA TYR A 6 -6.97 12.58 30.90
C TYR A 6 -5.48 12.39 31.14
N LYS A 7 -4.97 11.26 30.63
CA LYS A 7 -3.55 10.93 30.65
C LYS A 7 -2.76 12.02 29.91
N LYS A 8 -1.64 12.44 30.47
CA LYS A 8 -0.79 13.49 29.88
C LYS A 8 -0.43 13.13 28.42
N GLY A 9 -0.74 14.03 27.48
CA GLY A 9 -0.50 13.83 26.05
C GLY A 9 -1.63 13.12 25.28
N THR A 10 -2.79 12.90 25.89
CA THR A 10 -3.98 12.34 25.21
C THR A 10 -5.05 13.40 25.02
N ILE A 11 -5.81 13.29 23.93
CA ILE A 11 -7.03 14.07 23.68
C ILE A 11 -8.23 13.12 23.70
N PRO A 12 -9.43 13.60 24.10
CA PRO A 12 -10.63 12.77 24.05
C PRO A 12 -10.97 12.39 22.60
N PHE A 13 -11.41 11.15 22.39
CA PHE A 13 -11.78 10.65 21.06
C PHE A 13 -12.95 11.46 20.49
N ILE A 14 -14.01 11.63 21.29
CA ILE A 14 -15.16 12.48 20.96
C ILE A 14 -15.09 13.76 21.79
N PRO A 15 -15.24 14.95 21.19
CA PRO A 15 -15.45 15.19 19.76
C PRO A 15 -14.14 15.36 18.97
N ASN A 16 -13.02 15.61 19.65
CA ASN A 16 -11.82 16.17 19.01
C ASN A 16 -11.23 15.27 17.91
N HIS A 17 -10.85 14.03 18.25
CA HIS A 17 -10.21 13.14 17.28
C HIS A 17 -11.21 12.69 16.20
N LEU A 18 -12.46 12.41 16.57
CA LEU A 18 -13.50 12.03 15.62
C LEU A 18 -13.72 13.10 14.54
N LEU A 19 -13.75 14.38 14.91
CA LEU A 19 -13.88 15.47 13.94
C LEU A 19 -12.69 15.54 12.97
N THR A 20 -11.47 15.31 13.46
CA THR A 20 -10.29 15.26 12.59
C THR A 20 -10.36 14.09 11.60
N GLU A 21 -10.78 12.90 12.05
CA GLU A 21 -10.94 11.73 11.18
C GLU A 21 -12.02 11.94 10.13
N VAL A 22 -13.16 12.54 10.49
CA VAL A 22 -14.23 12.88 9.54
C VAL A 22 -13.75 13.89 8.51
N ALA A 23 -13.01 14.93 8.91
CA ALA A 23 -12.45 15.90 7.99
C ALA A 23 -11.47 15.26 6.98
N VAL A 24 -10.60 14.37 7.46
CA VAL A 24 -9.67 13.61 6.61
C VAL A 24 -10.43 12.69 5.65
N ALA A 25 -11.47 11.99 6.13
CA ALA A 25 -12.30 11.13 5.29
C ALA A 25 -13.01 11.93 4.18
N LEU A 26 -13.64 13.06 4.53
CA LEU A 26 -14.29 13.94 3.56
C LEU A 26 -13.32 14.51 2.53
N PHE A 27 -12.08 14.83 2.94
CA PHE A 27 -11.03 15.25 2.04
C PHE A 27 -10.70 14.18 0.99
N PHE A 28 -10.48 12.93 1.40
CA PHE A 28 -10.20 11.84 0.45
C PHE A 28 -11.40 11.46 -0.42
N ILE A 29 -12.62 11.49 0.13
CA ILE A 29 -13.86 11.32 -0.67
C ILE A 29 -13.95 12.43 -1.72
N GLY A 30 -13.67 13.67 -1.34
CA GLY A 30 -13.61 14.80 -2.27
C GLY A 30 -12.62 14.58 -3.41
N ILE A 31 -11.41 14.08 -3.12
CA ILE A 31 -10.42 13.72 -4.14
C ILE A 31 -10.95 12.65 -5.10
N ILE A 32 -11.59 11.59 -4.58
CA ILE A 32 -12.12 10.50 -5.41
C ILE A 32 -13.22 11.03 -6.34
N LEU A 33 -14.17 11.80 -5.82
CA LEU A 33 -15.25 12.39 -6.62
C LEU A 33 -14.71 13.38 -7.66
N PHE A 34 -13.72 14.19 -7.28
CA PHE A 34 -13.05 15.12 -8.19
C PHE A 34 -12.35 14.40 -9.33
N LEU A 35 -11.54 13.37 -9.04
CA LEU A 35 -10.87 12.57 -10.06
C LEU A 35 -11.87 11.81 -10.95
N SER A 36 -12.94 11.26 -10.35
CA SER A 36 -14.00 10.57 -11.10
C SER A 36 -14.74 11.50 -12.07
N GLY A 37 -14.90 12.78 -11.72
CA GLY A 37 -15.52 13.78 -12.58
C GLY A 37 -14.58 14.32 -13.67
N LEU A 38 -13.29 14.46 -13.36
CA LEU A 38 -12.29 14.98 -14.32
C LEU A 38 -11.81 13.94 -15.32
N ILE A 39 -11.63 12.69 -14.88
CA ILE A 39 -11.09 11.59 -15.68
C ILE A 39 -12.06 10.40 -15.55
N PRO A 40 -13.27 10.50 -16.13
CA PRO A 40 -14.20 9.39 -16.12
C PRO A 40 -13.60 8.24 -16.92
N ARG A 41 -13.51 7.06 -16.30
CA ARG A 41 -13.05 5.85 -16.99
C ARG A 41 -14.24 5.17 -17.66
N GLU A 42 -14.15 4.96 -18.97
CA GLU A 42 -15.20 4.28 -19.71
C GLU A 42 -15.30 2.80 -19.30
N LEU A 43 -16.52 2.30 -19.18
CA LEU A 43 -16.79 0.87 -19.10
C LEU A 43 -16.56 0.32 -20.51
N GLY A 44 -15.42 -0.36 -20.71
CA GLY A 44 -15.06 -0.92 -22.02
C GLY A 44 -16.07 -1.98 -22.50
N GLU A 45 -15.81 -2.51 -23.71
CA GLU A 45 -16.64 -3.56 -24.31
C GLU A 45 -16.80 -4.79 -23.39
N PRO A 46 -17.96 -5.48 -23.44
CA PRO A 46 -18.15 -6.72 -22.69
C PRO A 46 -17.05 -7.74 -22.99
N ALA A 47 -16.64 -8.47 -21.95
CA ALA A 47 -15.54 -9.43 -22.07
C ALA A 47 -15.81 -10.52 -23.12
N ASN A 48 -14.90 -10.66 -24.08
CA ASN A 48 -14.94 -11.71 -25.09
C ASN A 48 -13.94 -12.83 -24.74
N LYS A 49 -14.42 -14.07 -24.55
CA LYS A 49 -13.57 -15.22 -24.20
C LYS A 49 -12.65 -15.69 -25.33
N LEU A 50 -12.99 -15.37 -26.58
CA LEU A 50 -12.25 -15.83 -27.77
C LEU A 50 -11.23 -14.80 -28.27
N ALA A 51 -11.24 -13.58 -27.73
CA ALA A 51 -10.36 -12.50 -28.14
C ALA A 51 -9.55 -11.99 -26.95
N THR A 52 -8.22 -12.08 -27.03
CA THR A 52 -7.32 -11.49 -26.01
C THR A 52 -6.93 -10.09 -26.45
N PRO A 53 -7.11 -9.05 -25.60
CA PRO A 53 -6.65 -7.70 -25.90
C PRO A 53 -5.13 -7.65 -26.07
N GLU A 54 -4.65 -6.76 -26.96
CA GLU A 54 -3.23 -6.65 -27.32
C GLU A 54 -2.33 -6.16 -26.16
N HIS A 55 -2.87 -5.34 -25.26
CA HIS A 55 -2.14 -4.79 -24.11
C HIS A 55 -2.75 -5.25 -22.78
N ILE A 56 -2.73 -6.56 -22.51
CA ILE A 56 -3.23 -7.13 -21.26
C ILE A 56 -2.24 -6.88 -20.11
N LYS A 57 -2.52 -5.86 -19.29
CA LYS A 57 -1.83 -5.59 -18.02
C LYS A 57 -2.87 -5.43 -16.90
N PRO A 58 -2.53 -5.78 -15.65
CA PRO A 58 -3.40 -5.48 -14.53
C PRO A 58 -3.37 -3.99 -14.19
N GLU A 59 -4.23 -3.57 -13.26
CA GLU A 59 -4.23 -2.21 -12.75
C GLU A 59 -2.91 -1.84 -12.06
N TRP A 60 -2.62 -0.54 -11.99
CA TRP A 60 -1.32 0.02 -11.60
C TRP A 60 -0.78 -0.50 -10.26
N TYR A 61 -1.65 -0.78 -9.28
CA TYR A 61 -1.28 -1.28 -7.96
C TYR A 61 -0.82 -2.76 -7.96
N TYR A 62 -1.02 -3.49 -9.06
CA TYR A 62 -0.53 -4.87 -9.25
C TYR A 62 0.69 -4.97 -10.17
N LEU A 63 1.15 -3.88 -10.79
CA LEU A 63 2.19 -3.91 -11.80
C LEU A 63 3.53 -4.46 -11.27
N TRP A 64 3.92 -4.14 -10.04
CA TRP A 64 5.15 -4.67 -9.44
C TRP A 64 5.12 -6.20 -9.29
N MET A 65 3.95 -6.78 -8.97
CA MET A 65 3.77 -8.24 -8.87
C MET A 65 3.81 -8.89 -10.24
N PHE A 66 3.21 -8.22 -11.23
CA PHE A 66 3.23 -8.64 -12.62
C PHE A 66 4.66 -8.65 -13.18
N GLU A 67 5.46 -7.63 -12.88
CA GLU A 67 6.87 -7.59 -13.28
C GLU A 67 7.68 -8.70 -12.61
N MET A 68 7.54 -8.88 -11.30
CA MET A 68 8.17 -9.97 -10.56
C MET A 68 7.89 -11.35 -11.17
N LEU A 69 6.64 -11.59 -11.61
CA LEU A 69 6.25 -12.85 -12.23
C LEU A 69 6.91 -13.06 -13.60
N LYS A 70 7.16 -11.99 -14.38
CA LYS A 70 7.83 -12.04 -15.68
C LYS A 70 9.35 -12.19 -15.54
N LEU A 71 9.95 -11.57 -14.52
CA LEU A 71 11.39 -11.61 -14.28
C LEU A 71 11.89 -13.00 -13.88
N ILE A 72 11.05 -13.82 -13.23
CA ILE A 72 11.43 -15.16 -12.76
C ILE A 72 11.04 -16.19 -13.83
N PRO A 73 11.98 -16.94 -14.43
CA PRO A 73 11.70 -17.85 -15.56
C PRO A 73 10.71 -18.98 -15.23
N SER A 74 10.59 -19.36 -13.95
CA SER A 74 9.64 -20.38 -13.49
C SER A 74 8.35 -19.73 -12.98
N LYS A 75 7.21 -20.12 -13.55
CA LYS A 75 5.87 -19.63 -13.14
C LYS A 75 5.57 -19.84 -11.65
N ILE A 76 5.91 -21.00 -11.11
CA ILE A 76 5.63 -21.34 -9.70
C ILE A 76 6.51 -20.50 -8.77
N LEU A 77 7.81 -20.43 -9.04
CA LEU A 77 8.73 -19.58 -8.26
C LEU A 77 8.36 -18.09 -8.32
N GLY A 78 7.93 -17.58 -9.48
CA GLY A 78 7.46 -16.21 -9.61
C GLY A 78 6.22 -15.93 -8.77
N LEU A 79 5.24 -16.84 -8.79
CA LEU A 79 4.05 -16.74 -7.93
C LEU A 79 4.42 -16.77 -6.44
N LEU A 80 5.28 -17.70 -6.04
CA LEU A 80 5.72 -17.85 -4.65
C LEU A 80 6.53 -16.63 -4.19
N ALA A 81 7.40 -16.07 -5.03
CA ALA A 81 8.19 -14.89 -4.71
C ALA A 81 7.30 -13.66 -4.45
N SER A 82 6.31 -13.42 -5.32
CA SER A 82 5.35 -12.33 -5.13
C SER A 82 4.51 -12.53 -3.86
N GLY A 83 4.07 -13.75 -3.58
CA GLY A 83 3.34 -14.10 -2.35
C GLY A 83 4.18 -13.99 -1.08
N ALA A 84 5.47 -14.33 -1.16
CA ALA A 84 6.41 -14.30 -0.04
C ALA A 84 6.58 -12.89 0.53
N VAL A 85 6.41 -11.83 -0.27
CA VAL A 85 6.44 -10.44 0.22
C VAL A 85 5.40 -10.24 1.33
N PHE A 86 4.17 -10.70 1.13
CA PHE A 86 3.10 -10.58 2.14
C PHE A 86 3.38 -11.43 3.38
N VAL A 87 3.93 -12.63 3.20
CA VAL A 87 4.33 -13.51 4.31
C VAL A 87 5.42 -12.86 5.13
N VAL A 88 6.45 -12.30 4.50
CA VAL A 88 7.54 -11.59 5.18
C VAL A 88 7.00 -10.37 5.93
N LEU A 89 6.13 -9.57 5.30
CA LEU A 89 5.48 -8.42 5.96
C LEU A 89 4.67 -8.84 7.19
N ALA A 90 3.90 -9.93 7.09
CA ALA A 90 3.15 -10.48 8.22
C ALA A 90 4.08 -10.97 9.34
N LEU A 91 5.26 -11.50 8.99
CA LEU A 91 6.25 -11.99 9.95
C LEU A 91 7.13 -10.90 10.58
N ILE A 92 7.01 -9.63 10.15
CA ILE A 92 7.81 -8.51 10.70
C ILE A 92 7.85 -8.50 12.23
N PRO A 93 6.73 -8.63 12.98
CA PRO A 93 6.76 -8.58 14.45
C PRO A 93 7.66 -9.61 15.12
N TRP A 94 7.96 -10.72 14.44
CA TRP A 94 8.84 -11.79 14.94
C TRP A 94 10.27 -11.72 14.38
N LEU A 95 10.42 -11.22 13.14
CA LEU A 95 11.71 -11.00 12.51
C LEU A 95 12.46 -9.84 13.16
N ASP A 96 11.72 -8.85 13.62
CA ASP A 96 12.23 -7.62 14.17
C ASP A 96 12.31 -7.66 15.70
N LYS A 97 13.50 -7.97 16.21
CA LYS A 97 13.77 -8.11 17.64
C LYS A 97 14.21 -6.82 18.33
N SER A 98 14.13 -5.68 17.64
CA SER A 98 14.57 -4.40 18.20
C SER A 98 13.72 -4.01 19.43
N PRO A 99 14.33 -3.59 20.55
CA PRO A 99 13.60 -3.13 21.73
C PRO A 99 12.97 -1.74 21.50
N TYR A 100 13.47 -0.98 20.53
CA TYR A 100 12.93 0.33 20.16
C TYR A 100 11.77 0.18 19.17
N ARG A 101 10.81 1.12 19.21
CA ARG A 101 9.65 1.15 18.31
C ARG A 101 9.74 2.22 17.22
N ARG A 102 10.45 3.32 17.48
CA ARG A 102 10.51 4.47 16.56
C ARG A 102 11.45 4.14 15.38
N PRO A 103 11.06 4.40 14.12
CA PRO A 103 11.92 4.18 12.95
C PRO A 103 13.29 4.85 13.06
N SER A 104 13.34 6.08 13.61
CA SER A 104 14.60 6.82 13.82
C SER A 104 15.61 6.14 14.75
N GLN A 105 15.15 5.21 15.60
CA GLN A 105 16.00 4.43 16.51
C GLN A 105 16.36 3.06 15.93
N ARG A 106 15.97 2.79 14.68
CA ARG A 106 16.04 1.47 14.04
C ARG A 106 16.51 1.59 12.59
N PRO A 107 17.67 2.23 12.37
CA PRO A 107 18.11 2.64 11.03
C PRO A 107 18.19 1.48 10.05
N VAL A 108 18.63 0.30 10.50
CA VAL A 108 18.73 -0.89 9.64
C VAL A 108 17.36 -1.37 9.17
N ALA A 109 16.40 -1.58 10.08
CA ALA A 109 15.07 -2.06 9.71
C ALA A 109 14.31 -1.02 8.87
N SER A 110 14.46 0.27 9.18
CA SER A 110 13.89 1.35 8.37
C SER A 110 14.52 1.43 6.98
N ALA A 111 15.83 1.21 6.85
CA ALA A 111 16.50 1.14 5.56
C ALA A 111 16.04 -0.07 4.73
N VAL A 112 15.92 -1.25 5.34
CA VAL A 112 15.41 -2.45 4.65
C VAL A 112 13.97 -2.24 4.16
N MET A 113 13.09 -1.66 5.00
CA MET A 113 11.73 -1.33 4.56
C MET A 113 11.73 -0.28 3.44
N GLY A 114 12.59 0.74 3.55
CA GLY A 114 12.76 1.74 2.50
C GLY A 114 13.23 1.13 1.17
N LEU A 115 14.20 0.23 1.21
CA LEU A 115 14.66 -0.51 0.03
C LEU A 115 13.55 -1.38 -0.58
N ALA A 116 12.72 -2.01 0.24
CA ALA A 116 11.56 -2.77 -0.24
C ALA A 116 10.56 -1.86 -0.96
N VAL A 117 10.28 -0.66 -0.43
CA VAL A 117 9.42 0.33 -1.10
C VAL A 117 10.02 0.80 -2.42
N VAL A 118 11.32 1.11 -2.44
CA VAL A 118 12.03 1.50 -3.67
C VAL A 118 11.99 0.38 -4.71
N ALA A 119 12.17 -0.88 -4.29
CA ALA A 119 12.06 -2.03 -5.18
C ALA A 119 10.65 -2.15 -5.80
N VAL A 120 9.59 -1.97 -5.01
CA VAL A 120 8.20 -1.96 -5.52
C VAL A 120 7.99 -0.84 -6.54
N ILE A 121 8.53 0.35 -6.30
CA ILE A 121 8.46 1.48 -7.23
C ILE A 121 9.19 1.15 -8.53
N ILE A 122 10.43 0.65 -8.45
CA ILE A 122 11.23 0.27 -9.63
C ILE A 122 10.51 -0.81 -10.45
N LEU A 123 10.01 -1.87 -9.80
CA LEU A 123 9.25 -2.94 -10.45
C LEU A 123 7.97 -2.42 -11.11
N THR A 124 7.27 -1.48 -10.46
CA THR A 124 6.10 -0.83 -11.05
C THR A 124 6.47 -0.08 -12.32
N ILE A 125 7.53 0.73 -12.28
CA ILE A 125 8.01 1.53 -13.43
C ILE A 125 8.47 0.62 -14.59
N MET A 126 9.13 -0.50 -14.30
CA MET A 126 9.55 -1.45 -15.35
C MET A 126 8.38 -2.19 -16.00
N ALA A 127 7.26 -2.37 -15.29
CA ALA A 127 6.08 -3.02 -15.84
C ALA A 127 5.22 -2.12 -16.76
N TRP A 128 5.35 -0.80 -16.63
CA TRP A 128 4.69 0.17 -17.51
C TRP A 128 5.21 0.08 -18.94
#